data_AF-A0AAJ0J1U5-F1
#
_entry.id   AF-A0AAJ0J1U5-F1
#
_cell.length_a   1.000
_cell.length_b   1.000
_cell.length_c   1.000
_cell.angle_alpha   90.00
_cell.angle_beta   90.00
_cell.angle_gamma   90.00
#
_symmetry.space_group_name_H-M   'P 1'
#
loop_
_entity.id
_entity.type
_entity.pdbx_description
1 polymer ?
#
loop_
_entity_poly.entity_id
_entity_poly.type
_entity_poly.pdbx_seq_one_letter_code
_entity_poly.pdbx_strand_id
1 'polypeptide(L)'
;MRDAWEDEEDEGDYLGADGRATVKSERLGQQLASDEVLLREMLPMLLDEGAKPYTVSVGRGVALATTDPSSLMSQIKDVILASGDITRLNPTFVFGLVSGWNERDTEMTSKLLDTLVNDADLGSWLPTLQFATPLTKDGAQRIRQALALGLAPLWRYRELGYGSRLASVSVADIRDILNDLASKGPDGMHAALDVLHMVVFSAEERTPDEQEELGHYCRNFLTREDWPNLDHEGERLDYEVEQLIKFGAKHSKSFDEVQGVLLQAVRARSLYPRYTPSTTGNFLSPILRRYAPEALNYLLNVDETQQRHVLDDLAMEESSVDSSGRMTSPISEDALVQWCAADPSHRVLLAARLCQLHGKNGNGPQVTQRLYELAPDKSAFMAELTQRGLTSGSSDWLLPILRQLTTVLASFPTQPGTPDRQTQENEVRRINSRIDSWEKMLAENSRGRDETFE
;
A
#
# COMPACT_ATOMS: atom_id res chain seq x y z
N MET A 1 24.92 15.58 -53.27
CA MET A 1 25.95 15.05 -52.34
C MET A 1 25.54 15.50 -50.96
N ARG A 2 24.95 14.69 -50.08
CA ARG A 2 24.96 13.23 -49.97
C ARG A 2 23.62 12.75 -49.36
N ASP A 3 23.23 11.57 -49.81
CA ASP A 3 22.07 10.73 -49.49
C ASP A 3 21.97 10.41 -47.98
N ALA A 4 20.84 10.12 -47.32
CA ALA A 4 19.65 9.32 -47.65
C ALA A 4 19.95 7.81 -47.87
N TRP A 5 19.97 7.06 -46.78
CA TRP A 5 19.60 5.63 -46.68
C TRP A 5 20.40 4.60 -47.50
N GLU A 6 21.28 3.88 -46.81
CA GLU A 6 21.65 2.46 -46.92
C GLU A 6 22.27 2.17 -45.53
N ASP A 7 21.52 1.80 -44.48
CA ASP A 7 20.84 0.53 -44.25
C ASP A 7 21.67 -0.68 -44.74
N GLU A 8 22.88 -0.80 -44.20
CA GLU A 8 23.44 -2.13 -43.90
C GLU A 8 22.85 -2.58 -42.55
N GLU A 9 21.83 -3.43 -42.64
CA GLU A 9 21.34 -4.25 -41.53
C GLU A 9 22.49 -5.10 -40.96
N ASP A 10 23.16 -4.58 -39.93
CA ASP A 10 23.99 -5.42 -39.07
C ASP A 10 23.06 -6.10 -38.05
N GLU A 11 22.57 -7.28 -38.43
CA GLU A 11 21.91 -8.24 -37.54
C GLU A 11 22.84 -8.57 -36.37
N GLY A 12 22.80 -7.82 -35.26
CA GLY A 12 23.52 -8.27 -34.07
C GLY A 12 23.84 -7.30 -32.93
N ASP A 13 22.89 -6.53 -32.39
CA ASP A 13 23.04 -6.04 -31.01
C ASP A 13 21.69 -5.83 -30.30
N TYR A 14 20.96 -6.92 -30.07
CA TYR A 14 19.69 -6.92 -29.34
C TYR A 14 19.83 -6.71 -27.82
N LEU A 15 21.06 -6.53 -27.28
CA LEU A 15 21.31 -6.43 -25.84
C LEU A 15 21.99 -5.10 -25.50
N GLY A 16 21.33 -4.26 -24.69
CA GLY A 16 21.92 -3.05 -24.14
C GLY A 16 23.20 -3.31 -23.31
N ALA A 17 23.87 -2.24 -22.85
CA ALA A 17 25.15 -2.35 -22.12
C ALA A 17 25.12 -3.32 -20.92
N ASP A 18 24.02 -3.35 -20.18
CA ASP A 18 23.80 -4.26 -19.05
C ASP A 18 23.64 -5.73 -19.46
N GLY A 19 22.99 -5.97 -20.60
CA GLY A 19 22.87 -7.32 -21.18
C GLY A 19 24.23 -7.86 -21.61
N ARG A 20 25.09 -7.02 -22.22
CA ARG A 20 26.46 -7.41 -22.58
C ARG A 20 27.34 -7.69 -21.36
N ALA A 21 27.19 -6.93 -20.27
CA ALA A 21 27.91 -7.17 -19.02
C ALA A 21 27.50 -8.52 -18.40
N THR A 22 26.20 -8.82 -18.39
CA THR A 22 25.63 -10.09 -17.89
C THR A 22 26.22 -11.30 -18.63
N VAL A 23 26.21 -11.28 -19.97
CA VAL A 23 26.77 -12.38 -20.79
C VAL A 23 28.28 -12.56 -20.56
N LYS A 24 29.03 -11.46 -20.42
CA LYS A 24 30.47 -11.54 -20.12
C LYS A 24 30.74 -12.15 -18.75
N SER A 25 29.98 -11.77 -17.74
CA SER A 25 30.12 -12.31 -16.38
C SER A 25 29.77 -13.79 -16.31
N GLU A 26 28.76 -14.24 -17.04
CA GLU A 26 28.45 -15.67 -17.15
C GLU A 26 29.58 -16.46 -17.83
N ARG A 27 30.11 -15.94 -18.94
CA ARG A 27 31.26 -16.57 -19.62
C ARG A 27 32.48 -16.64 -18.69
N LEU A 28 32.72 -15.62 -17.88
CA LEU A 28 33.77 -15.63 -16.87
C LEU A 28 33.53 -16.73 -15.83
N GLY A 29 32.28 -16.92 -15.38
CA GLY A 29 31.90 -18.02 -14.49
C GLY A 29 32.20 -19.40 -15.09
N GLN A 30 31.87 -19.60 -16.37
CA GLN A 30 32.16 -20.86 -17.08
C GLN A 30 33.67 -21.14 -17.16
N GLN A 31 34.48 -20.09 -17.42
CA GLN A 31 35.94 -20.20 -17.42
C GLN A 31 36.48 -20.52 -16.03
N LEU A 32 35.95 -19.87 -14.99
CA LEU A 32 36.34 -20.09 -13.61
C LEU A 32 36.05 -21.52 -13.13
N ALA A 33 34.94 -22.11 -13.56
CA ALA A 33 34.60 -23.50 -13.25
C ALA A 33 35.60 -24.53 -13.82
N SER A 34 36.39 -24.15 -14.83
CA SER A 34 37.43 -25.02 -15.41
C SER A 34 38.73 -25.01 -14.60
N ASP A 35 38.88 -24.10 -13.63
CA ASP A 35 40.03 -23.98 -12.73
C ASP A 35 39.55 -24.08 -11.28
N GLU A 36 39.43 -25.32 -10.78
CA GLU A 36 38.90 -25.61 -9.44
C GLU A 36 39.71 -24.93 -8.32
N VAL A 37 41.04 -24.79 -8.50
CA VAL A 37 41.91 -24.14 -7.52
C VAL A 37 41.61 -22.65 -7.47
N LEU A 38 41.56 -21.99 -8.62
CA LEU A 38 41.25 -20.56 -8.69
C LEU A 38 39.82 -20.27 -8.19
N LEU A 39 38.84 -21.09 -8.56
CA LEU A 39 37.47 -20.96 -8.06
C LEU A 39 37.45 -20.99 -6.54
N ARG A 40 38.14 -21.97 -5.93
CA ARG A 40 38.22 -22.11 -4.48
C ARG A 40 38.89 -20.92 -3.80
N GLU A 41 39.97 -20.41 -4.37
CA GLU A 41 40.65 -19.20 -3.86
C GLU A 41 39.76 -17.94 -3.97
N MET A 42 38.88 -17.89 -4.97
CA MET A 42 37.98 -16.76 -5.19
C MET A 42 36.69 -16.83 -4.37
N LEU A 43 36.30 -17.98 -3.82
CA LEU A 43 35.04 -18.13 -3.06
C LEU A 43 34.85 -17.09 -1.95
N PRO A 44 35.86 -16.77 -1.09
CA PRO A 44 35.70 -15.73 -0.07
C PRO A 44 35.35 -14.37 -0.66
N MET A 45 35.92 -14.01 -1.81
CA MET A 45 35.64 -12.75 -2.50
C MET A 45 34.27 -12.75 -3.18
N LEU A 46 33.84 -13.89 -3.71
CA LEU A 46 32.53 -14.04 -4.37
C LEU A 46 31.37 -14.04 -3.37
N LEU A 47 31.64 -14.43 -2.12
CA LEU A 47 30.67 -14.46 -1.03
C LEU A 47 30.75 -13.21 -0.12
N ASP A 48 31.66 -12.28 -0.36
CA ASP A 48 31.82 -11.08 0.44
C ASP A 48 30.58 -10.18 0.41
N GLU A 49 30.28 -9.46 1.50
CA GLU A 49 29.17 -8.50 1.58
C GLU A 49 29.20 -7.45 0.44
N GLY A 50 30.39 -7.06 -0.02
CA GLY A 50 30.61 -6.09 -1.09
C GLY A 50 30.46 -6.64 -2.51
N ALA A 51 30.09 -7.92 -2.67
CA ALA A 51 29.88 -8.56 -3.96
C ALA A 51 28.90 -7.77 -4.85
N LYS A 52 29.26 -7.62 -6.13
CA LYS A 52 28.50 -6.81 -7.09
C LYS A 52 27.31 -7.58 -7.69
N PRO A 53 26.29 -6.91 -8.24
CA PRO A 53 25.12 -7.57 -8.84
C PRO A 53 25.47 -8.61 -9.93
N TYR A 54 26.53 -8.37 -10.71
CA TYR A 54 26.99 -9.29 -11.75
C TYR A 54 27.54 -10.63 -11.22
N THR A 55 27.73 -10.75 -9.90
CA THR A 55 28.12 -12.00 -9.25
C THR A 55 27.04 -13.09 -9.41
N VAL A 56 25.75 -12.73 -9.60
CA VAL A 56 24.70 -13.69 -9.97
C VAL A 56 25.07 -14.40 -11.28
N SER A 57 25.44 -13.63 -12.31
CA SER A 57 25.76 -14.16 -13.63
C SER A 57 27.02 -15.01 -13.60
N VAL A 58 28.03 -14.62 -12.82
CA VAL A 58 29.22 -15.46 -12.59
C VAL A 58 28.84 -16.79 -11.95
N GLY A 59 28.01 -16.78 -10.90
CA GLY A 59 27.51 -18.00 -10.26
C GLY A 59 26.75 -18.90 -11.23
N ARG A 60 25.84 -18.33 -12.04
CA ARG A 60 25.12 -19.08 -13.08
C ARG A 60 26.08 -19.75 -14.07
N GLY A 61 27.08 -19.01 -14.54
CA GLY A 61 28.12 -19.53 -15.43
C GLY A 61 28.91 -20.69 -14.82
N VAL A 62 29.29 -20.58 -13.54
CA VAL A 62 29.97 -21.66 -12.81
C VAL A 62 29.06 -22.89 -12.75
N ALA A 63 27.80 -22.74 -12.33
CA ALA A 63 26.88 -23.87 -12.18
C ALA A 63 26.63 -24.65 -13.47
N LEU A 64 26.56 -23.96 -14.62
CA LEU A 64 26.39 -24.59 -15.93
C LEU A 64 27.61 -25.44 -16.33
N ALA A 65 28.81 -25.06 -15.90
CA ALA A 65 30.06 -25.74 -16.25
C ALA A 65 30.55 -26.75 -15.19
N THR A 66 30.16 -26.60 -13.92
CA THR A 66 30.56 -27.50 -12.83
C THR A 66 29.84 -28.85 -12.89
N THR A 67 30.58 -29.96 -12.86
CA THR A 67 30.04 -31.33 -12.90
C THR A 67 29.69 -31.90 -11.52
N ASP A 68 30.21 -31.32 -10.43
CA ASP A 68 29.94 -31.76 -9.05
C ASP A 68 29.41 -30.60 -8.17
N PRO A 69 28.08 -30.35 -8.20
CA PRO A 69 27.42 -29.36 -7.33
C PRO A 69 27.63 -29.59 -5.83
N SER A 70 27.72 -30.85 -5.41
CA SER A 70 27.79 -31.20 -3.98
C SER A 70 29.16 -30.83 -3.39
N SER A 71 30.24 -31.12 -4.12
CA SER A 71 31.59 -30.70 -3.73
C SER A 71 31.70 -29.17 -3.66
N LEU A 72 31.16 -28.44 -4.65
CA LEU A 72 31.19 -26.98 -4.62
C LEU A 72 30.39 -26.40 -3.44
N MET A 73 29.22 -26.96 -3.12
CA MET A 73 28.44 -26.53 -1.97
C MET A 73 29.19 -26.78 -0.64
N SER A 74 29.90 -27.91 -0.52
CA SER A 74 30.74 -28.18 0.66
C SER A 74 31.84 -27.13 0.82
N GLN A 75 32.48 -26.71 -0.27
CA GLN A 75 33.52 -25.67 -0.23
C GLN A 75 32.96 -24.30 0.16
N ILE A 76 31.75 -23.97 -0.31
CA ILE A 76 31.05 -22.74 0.10
C ILE A 76 30.75 -22.79 1.61
N LYS A 77 30.29 -23.94 2.11
CA LYS A 77 30.03 -24.14 3.54
C LYS A 77 31.31 -23.96 4.37
N ASP A 78 32.44 -24.46 3.92
CA ASP A 78 33.74 -24.25 4.59
C ASP A 78 34.09 -22.76 4.71
N VAL A 79 33.84 -21.96 3.66
CA VAL A 79 34.08 -20.50 3.68
C VAL A 79 33.16 -19.79 4.67
N ILE A 80 31.89 -20.20 4.72
CA ILE A 80 30.90 -19.63 5.67
C ILE A 80 31.29 -19.94 7.11
N LEU A 81 31.66 -21.18 7.40
CA LEU A 81 32.14 -21.60 8.71
C LEU A 81 33.41 -20.86 9.12
N ALA A 82 34.32 -20.63 8.16
CA ALA A 82 35.55 -19.87 8.40
C ALA A 82 35.31 -18.37 8.66
N SER A 83 34.25 -17.78 8.09
CA SER A 83 33.86 -16.38 8.35
C SER A 83 33.40 -16.18 9.81
N GLY A 84 32.73 -17.17 10.40
CA GLY A 84 32.16 -17.11 11.75
C GLY A 84 30.93 -16.21 11.89
N ASP A 85 30.58 -15.44 10.85
CA ASP A 85 29.40 -14.58 10.78
C ASP A 85 28.82 -14.59 9.36
N ILE A 86 27.72 -15.30 9.16
CA ILE A 86 27.04 -15.40 7.86
C ILE A 86 26.37 -14.10 7.43
N THR A 87 26.15 -13.15 8.35
CA THR A 87 25.51 -11.86 8.03
C THR A 87 26.42 -10.93 7.23
N ARG A 88 27.73 -11.18 7.26
CA ARG A 88 28.75 -10.47 6.47
C ARG A 88 28.98 -11.10 5.09
N LEU A 89 28.19 -12.10 4.75
CA LEU A 89 28.29 -12.82 3.49
C LEU A 89 27.05 -12.58 2.65
N ASN A 90 27.27 -12.55 1.34
CA ASN A 90 26.26 -12.26 0.35
C ASN A 90 25.85 -13.54 -0.42
N PRO A 91 24.56 -13.95 -0.37
CA PRO A 91 24.10 -15.17 -1.05
C PRO A 91 24.02 -15.03 -2.58
N THR A 92 24.28 -13.85 -3.16
CA THR A 92 24.10 -13.54 -4.59
C THR A 92 24.86 -14.50 -5.53
N PHE A 93 26.09 -14.89 -5.19
CA PHE A 93 26.83 -15.89 -5.98
C PHE A 93 26.13 -17.25 -5.97
N VAL A 94 25.71 -17.70 -4.78
CA VAL A 94 25.04 -18.99 -4.58
C VAL A 94 23.65 -18.99 -5.22
N PHE A 95 22.96 -17.86 -5.21
CA PHE A 95 21.72 -17.66 -5.96
C PHE A 95 21.94 -17.93 -7.45
N GLY A 96 23.02 -17.40 -8.03
CA GLY A 96 23.42 -17.71 -9.40
C GLY A 96 23.68 -19.20 -9.62
N LEU A 97 24.39 -19.85 -8.69
CA LEU A 97 24.64 -21.30 -8.78
C LEU A 97 23.35 -22.10 -8.81
N VAL A 98 22.43 -21.83 -7.87
CA VAL A 98 21.14 -22.52 -7.76
C VAL A 98 20.31 -22.30 -9.03
N SER A 99 20.31 -21.08 -9.59
CA SER A 99 19.63 -20.77 -10.84
C SER A 99 20.19 -21.60 -12.00
N GLY A 100 21.52 -21.64 -12.17
CA GLY A 100 22.15 -22.43 -13.22
C GLY A 100 21.99 -23.95 -13.05
N TRP A 101 21.99 -24.45 -11.81
CA TRP A 101 21.72 -25.87 -11.54
C TRP A 101 20.28 -26.23 -11.84
N ASN A 102 19.32 -25.37 -11.51
CA ASN A 102 17.90 -25.63 -11.77
C ASN A 102 17.60 -25.75 -13.27
N GLU A 103 18.31 -25.00 -14.11
CA GLU A 103 18.18 -25.11 -15.57
C GLU A 103 18.67 -26.47 -16.11
N ARG A 104 19.69 -27.04 -15.47
CA ARG A 104 20.27 -28.34 -15.87
C ARG A 104 19.51 -29.53 -15.29
N ASP A 105 19.19 -29.46 -14.01
CA ASP A 105 18.58 -30.54 -13.25
C ASP A 105 17.74 -29.97 -12.09
N THR A 106 16.44 -29.86 -12.35
CA THR A 106 15.43 -29.35 -11.39
C THR A 106 15.27 -30.29 -10.19
N GLU A 107 15.38 -31.61 -10.37
CA GLU A 107 15.20 -32.59 -9.31
C GLU A 107 16.37 -32.54 -8.32
N MET A 108 17.60 -32.50 -8.84
CA MET A 108 18.80 -32.35 -8.02
C MET A 108 18.78 -31.02 -7.25
N THR A 109 18.42 -29.92 -7.93
CA THR A 109 18.33 -28.61 -7.28
C THR A 109 17.26 -28.57 -6.20
N SER A 110 16.11 -29.21 -6.43
CA SER A 110 15.07 -29.33 -5.41
C SER A 110 15.57 -30.10 -4.19
N LYS A 111 16.22 -31.27 -4.38
CA LYS A 111 16.80 -32.03 -3.26
C LYS A 111 17.84 -31.23 -2.49
N LEU A 112 18.66 -30.44 -3.18
CA LEU A 112 19.62 -29.54 -2.55
C LEU A 112 18.93 -28.49 -1.68
N LEU A 113 17.86 -27.86 -2.16
CA LEU A 113 17.09 -26.89 -1.37
C LEU A 113 16.37 -27.55 -0.18
N ASP A 114 15.96 -28.82 -0.30
CA ASP A 114 15.36 -29.58 0.82
C ASP A 114 16.35 -29.80 1.97
N THR A 115 17.64 -30.02 1.67
CA THR A 115 18.65 -30.20 2.73
C THR A 115 18.88 -28.92 3.52
N LEU A 116 18.76 -27.75 2.88
CA LEU A 116 18.97 -26.45 3.53
C LEU A 116 17.94 -26.12 4.61
N VAL A 117 16.73 -26.71 4.56
CA VAL A 117 15.69 -26.50 5.58
C VAL A 117 16.18 -26.88 6.98
N ASN A 118 17.06 -27.88 7.08
CA ASN A 118 17.59 -28.39 8.34
C ASN A 118 19.08 -28.05 8.53
N ASP A 119 19.68 -27.22 7.66
CA ASP A 119 21.07 -26.82 7.77
C ASP A 119 21.20 -25.63 8.73
N ALA A 120 21.88 -25.84 9.86
CA ALA A 120 22.05 -24.80 10.89
C ALA A 120 22.90 -23.61 10.41
N ASP A 121 23.78 -23.82 9.43
CA ASP A 121 24.71 -22.82 8.94
C ASP A 121 24.12 -22.07 7.75
N LEU A 122 23.54 -22.81 6.80
CA LEU A 122 23.06 -22.28 5.52
C LEU A 122 21.54 -22.01 5.49
N GLY A 123 20.78 -22.52 6.45
CA GLY A 123 19.32 -22.44 6.43
C GLY A 123 18.79 -21.02 6.34
N SER A 124 19.53 -20.03 6.85
CA SER A 124 19.13 -18.62 6.75
C SER A 124 19.11 -18.08 5.32
N TRP A 125 19.89 -18.67 4.40
CA TRP A 125 19.91 -18.30 2.99
C TRP A 125 18.79 -18.96 2.19
N LEU A 126 18.12 -19.98 2.73
CA LEU A 126 17.09 -20.75 2.03
C LEU A 126 16.01 -19.85 1.40
N PRO A 127 15.42 -18.84 2.07
CA PRO A 127 14.39 -18.01 1.44
C PRO A 127 14.89 -17.33 0.16
N THR A 128 16.08 -16.72 0.21
CA THR A 128 16.69 -16.08 -0.96
C THR A 128 17.03 -17.09 -2.05
N LEU A 129 17.62 -18.24 -1.70
CA LEU A 129 18.00 -19.26 -2.68
C LEU A 129 16.80 -19.96 -3.32
N GLN A 130 15.69 -20.11 -2.60
CA GLN A 130 14.46 -20.63 -3.17
C GLN A 130 13.98 -19.77 -4.35
N PHE A 131 14.24 -18.45 -4.33
CA PHE A 131 13.87 -17.53 -5.40
C PHE A 131 14.73 -17.64 -6.67
N ALA A 132 15.81 -18.41 -6.65
CA ALA A 132 16.55 -18.76 -7.87
C ALA A 132 15.84 -19.84 -8.70
N THR A 133 14.75 -20.42 -8.18
CA THR A 133 13.92 -21.42 -8.84
C THR A 133 12.45 -20.97 -8.88
N PRO A 134 11.64 -21.42 -9.86
CA PRO A 134 10.21 -21.18 -9.83
C PRO A 134 9.60 -21.68 -8.50
N LEU A 135 8.75 -20.87 -7.87
CA LEU A 135 8.10 -21.26 -6.62
C LEU A 135 6.98 -22.26 -6.93
N THR A 136 7.33 -23.55 -6.98
CA THR A 136 6.35 -24.65 -7.06
C THR A 136 5.71 -24.90 -5.69
N LYS A 137 4.77 -25.86 -5.63
CA LYS A 137 4.17 -26.30 -4.36
C LYS A 137 5.23 -26.72 -3.32
N ASP A 138 6.27 -27.43 -3.75
CA ASP A 138 7.35 -27.86 -2.87
C ASP A 138 8.19 -26.66 -2.39
N GLY A 139 8.45 -25.70 -3.29
CA GLY A 139 9.09 -24.44 -2.93
C GLY A 139 8.29 -23.63 -1.90
N ALA A 140 6.97 -23.53 -2.08
CA ALA A 140 6.06 -22.90 -1.12
C ALA A 140 6.11 -23.61 0.24
N GLN A 141 6.12 -24.95 0.25
CA GLN A 141 6.26 -25.74 1.48
C GLN A 141 7.60 -25.48 2.18
N ARG A 142 8.71 -25.40 1.43
CA ARG A 142 10.03 -25.03 2.00
C ARG A 142 10.03 -23.65 2.65
N ILE A 143 9.41 -22.66 2.00
CA ILE A 143 9.27 -21.30 2.58
C ILE A 143 8.48 -21.35 3.88
N ARG A 144 7.36 -22.07 3.92
CA ARG A 144 6.55 -22.23 5.15
C ARG A 144 7.33 -22.93 6.27
N GLN A 145 8.10 -23.97 5.94
CA GLN A 145 8.97 -24.65 6.91
C GLN A 145 10.06 -23.69 7.43
N ALA A 146 10.69 -22.90 6.56
CA ALA A 146 11.67 -21.90 6.94
C ALA A 146 11.08 -20.83 7.88
N LEU A 147 9.85 -20.39 7.63
CA LEU A 147 9.09 -19.48 8.50
C LEU A 147 8.77 -20.13 9.86
N ALA A 148 8.34 -21.39 9.86
CA ALA A 148 8.03 -22.12 11.09
C ALA A 148 9.26 -22.27 11.99
N LEU A 149 10.42 -22.58 11.39
CA LEU A 149 11.71 -22.75 12.07
C LEU A 149 12.42 -21.44 12.40
N GLY A 150 11.98 -20.31 11.83
CA GLY A 150 12.61 -19.00 12.04
C GLY A 150 14.02 -18.91 11.44
N LEU A 151 14.26 -19.56 10.29
CA LEU A 151 15.61 -19.67 9.71
C LEU A 151 16.20 -18.31 9.28
N ALA A 152 15.34 -17.36 8.92
CA ALA A 152 15.73 -16.05 8.41
C ALA A 152 14.91 -14.93 9.09
N PRO A 153 15.45 -13.70 9.16
CA PRO A 153 14.69 -12.56 9.67
C PRO A 153 13.45 -12.28 8.80
N LEU A 154 12.37 -11.83 9.42
CA LEU A 154 11.05 -11.67 8.77
C LEU A 154 11.09 -10.73 7.56
N TRP A 155 11.89 -9.66 7.61
CA TRP A 155 12.03 -8.72 6.50
C TRP A 155 12.52 -9.38 5.20
N ARG A 156 13.29 -10.48 5.29
CA ARG A 156 13.81 -11.20 4.11
C ARG A 156 12.68 -11.82 3.28
N TYR A 157 11.57 -12.18 3.92
CA TYR A 157 10.42 -12.74 3.23
C TYR A 157 9.64 -11.70 2.40
N ARG A 158 9.91 -10.40 2.54
CA ARG A 158 9.37 -9.36 1.65
C ARG A 158 9.80 -9.55 0.20
N GLU A 159 10.96 -10.18 -0.01
CA GLU A 159 11.45 -10.55 -1.35
C GLU A 159 10.48 -11.47 -2.12
N LEU A 160 9.55 -12.16 -1.44
CA LEU A 160 8.45 -12.92 -2.09
C LEU A 160 7.62 -12.03 -3.02
N GLY A 161 7.43 -10.76 -2.67
CA GLY A 161 6.64 -9.81 -3.46
C GLY A 161 7.35 -9.30 -4.72
N TYR A 162 8.67 -9.45 -4.82
CA TYR A 162 9.43 -8.84 -5.92
C TYR A 162 9.55 -9.76 -7.15
N GLY A 163 9.57 -9.14 -8.34
CA GLY A 163 9.87 -9.83 -9.60
C GLY A 163 8.82 -10.87 -10.02
N SER A 164 7.55 -10.67 -9.65
CA SER A 164 6.44 -11.57 -9.98
C SER A 164 6.66 -13.03 -9.56
N ARG A 165 7.49 -13.29 -8.53
CA ARG A 165 7.84 -14.64 -8.07
C ARG A 165 6.65 -15.49 -7.63
N LEU A 166 5.59 -14.83 -7.16
CA LEU A 166 4.35 -15.48 -6.76
C LEU A 166 3.33 -15.62 -7.91
N ALA A 167 3.63 -15.15 -9.13
CA ALA A 167 2.65 -15.15 -10.22
C ALA A 167 2.16 -16.56 -10.60
N SER A 168 3.06 -17.56 -10.59
CA SER A 168 2.73 -18.97 -10.90
C SER A 168 2.19 -19.77 -9.69
N VAL A 169 2.12 -19.15 -8.52
CA VAL A 169 1.68 -19.80 -7.28
C VAL A 169 0.17 -19.66 -7.13
N SER A 170 -0.48 -20.74 -6.65
CA SER A 170 -1.92 -20.73 -6.38
C SER A 170 -2.28 -19.72 -5.29
N VAL A 171 -3.48 -19.14 -5.36
CA VAL A 171 -3.97 -18.21 -4.33
C VAL A 171 -4.06 -18.91 -2.97
N ALA A 172 -4.37 -20.21 -2.93
CA ALA A 172 -4.41 -21.01 -1.72
C ALA A 172 -3.03 -21.11 -1.04
N ASP A 173 -1.96 -21.37 -1.80
CA ASP A 173 -0.60 -21.45 -1.24
C ASP A 173 -0.11 -20.06 -0.80
N ILE A 174 -0.43 -19.01 -1.56
CA ILE A 174 -0.12 -17.61 -1.18
C ILE A 174 -0.78 -17.27 0.16
N ARG A 175 -2.07 -17.57 0.31
CA ARG A 175 -2.80 -17.37 1.57
C ARG A 175 -2.10 -18.06 2.73
N ASP A 176 -1.71 -19.32 2.54
CA ASP A 176 -1.09 -20.11 3.59
C ASP A 176 0.28 -19.54 4.01
N ILE A 177 1.12 -19.09 3.06
CA ILE A 177 2.39 -18.42 3.35
C ILE A 177 2.16 -17.12 4.11
N LEU A 178 1.22 -16.29 3.64
CA LEU A 178 0.96 -14.98 4.22
C LEU A 178 0.35 -15.05 5.63
N ASN A 179 -0.52 -16.03 5.88
CA ASN A 179 -1.04 -16.29 7.22
C ASN A 179 0.07 -16.76 8.17
N ASP A 180 0.95 -17.65 7.71
CA ASP A 180 2.09 -18.11 8.51
C ASP A 180 3.03 -16.94 8.84
N LEU A 181 3.24 -16.02 7.90
CA LEU A 181 4.06 -14.81 8.09
C LEU A 181 3.40 -13.82 9.06
N ALA A 182 2.12 -13.51 8.88
CA ALA A 182 1.36 -12.62 9.77
C ALA A 182 1.31 -13.14 11.21
N SER A 183 1.27 -14.47 11.40
CA SER A 183 1.29 -15.10 12.73
C SER A 183 2.56 -14.84 13.54
N LYS A 184 3.60 -14.24 12.94
CA LYS A 184 4.89 -13.92 13.59
C LYS A 184 4.90 -12.56 14.30
N GLY A 185 3.74 -11.95 14.52
CA GLY A 185 3.60 -10.68 15.23
C GLY A 185 3.69 -9.47 14.29
N PRO A 186 3.86 -8.24 14.82
CA PRO A 186 3.79 -7.01 14.03
C PRO A 186 4.72 -7.00 12.81
N ASP A 187 6.01 -7.32 12.97
CA ASP A 187 6.96 -7.34 11.86
C ASP A 187 6.59 -8.36 10.77
N GLY A 188 5.99 -9.48 11.16
CA GLY A 188 5.46 -10.49 10.24
C GLY A 188 4.23 -9.99 9.50
N MET A 189 3.31 -9.32 10.19
CA MET A 189 2.15 -8.68 9.59
C MET A 189 2.53 -7.59 8.58
N HIS A 190 3.53 -6.76 8.90
CA HIS A 190 4.09 -5.77 7.97
C HIS A 190 4.59 -6.45 6.69
N ALA A 191 5.43 -7.48 6.83
CA ALA A 191 5.96 -8.20 5.68
C ALA A 191 4.85 -8.89 4.86
N ALA A 192 3.81 -9.43 5.51
CA ALA A 192 2.69 -10.05 4.83
C ALA A 192 1.84 -9.04 4.04
N LEU A 193 1.61 -7.84 4.57
CA LEU A 193 0.90 -6.76 3.87
C LEU A 193 1.65 -6.30 2.62
N ASP A 194 2.97 -6.09 2.71
CA ASP A 194 3.82 -5.70 1.57
C ASP A 194 3.77 -6.76 0.46
N VAL A 195 3.96 -8.03 0.82
CA VAL A 195 3.91 -9.14 -0.15
C VAL A 195 2.52 -9.28 -0.76
N LEU A 196 1.44 -9.18 0.03
CA LEU A 196 0.07 -9.25 -0.48
C LEU A 196 -0.24 -8.09 -1.43
N HIS A 197 0.20 -6.89 -1.11
CA HIS A 197 0.07 -5.72 -1.98
C HIS A 197 0.78 -5.97 -3.33
N MET A 198 1.97 -6.56 -3.32
CA MET A 198 2.67 -6.89 -4.56
C MET A 198 1.99 -7.98 -5.37
N VAL A 199 1.38 -8.98 -4.72
CA VAL A 199 0.55 -9.98 -5.42
C VAL A 199 -0.67 -9.32 -6.06
N VAL A 200 -1.31 -8.37 -5.36
CA VAL A 200 -2.45 -7.60 -5.88
C VAL A 200 -2.05 -6.70 -7.04
N PHE A 201 -0.87 -6.07 -6.98
CA PHE A 201 -0.34 -5.21 -8.04
C PHE A 201 -0.19 -5.97 -9.36
N SER A 202 0.23 -7.24 -9.31
CA SER A 202 0.36 -8.13 -10.47
C SER A 202 -0.90 -8.97 -10.75
N ALA A 203 -2.03 -8.73 -10.08
CA ALA A 203 -3.21 -9.58 -10.20
C ALA A 203 -3.88 -9.56 -11.59
N GLU A 204 -3.58 -8.56 -12.42
CA GLU A 204 -4.06 -8.51 -13.81
C GLU A 204 -3.53 -9.66 -14.67
N GLU A 205 -2.41 -10.27 -14.28
CA GLU A 205 -1.82 -11.44 -14.94
C GLU A 205 -2.56 -12.75 -14.58
N ARG A 206 -3.44 -12.72 -13.57
CA ARG A 206 -4.20 -13.89 -13.09
C ARG A 206 -5.56 -14.00 -13.77
N THR A 207 -6.12 -15.22 -13.75
CA THR A 207 -7.48 -15.45 -14.26
C THR A 207 -8.54 -14.70 -13.44
N PRO A 208 -9.72 -14.40 -14.01
CA PRO A 208 -10.81 -13.76 -13.27
C PRO A 208 -11.21 -14.48 -11.98
N ASP A 209 -11.22 -15.82 -11.99
CA ASP A 209 -11.57 -16.64 -10.83
C ASP A 209 -10.51 -16.51 -9.71
N GLU A 210 -9.23 -16.52 -10.07
CA GLU A 210 -8.14 -16.27 -9.12
C GLU A 210 -8.15 -14.83 -8.57
N GLN A 211 -8.51 -13.84 -9.38
CA GLN A 211 -8.69 -12.47 -8.92
C GLN A 211 -9.85 -12.36 -7.92
N GLU A 212 -10.95 -13.08 -8.15
CA GLU A 212 -12.06 -13.15 -7.20
C GLU A 212 -11.65 -13.82 -5.88
N GLU A 213 -10.93 -14.95 -5.95
CA GLU A 213 -10.39 -15.65 -4.78
C GLU A 213 -9.42 -14.76 -3.99
N LEU A 214 -8.50 -14.07 -4.69
CA LEU A 214 -7.55 -13.14 -4.08
C LEU A 214 -8.27 -11.95 -3.44
N GLY A 215 -9.31 -11.42 -4.08
CA GLY A 215 -10.14 -10.34 -3.53
C GLY A 215 -10.84 -10.76 -2.25
N HIS A 216 -11.42 -11.97 -2.23
CA HIS A 216 -12.00 -12.56 -1.03
C HIS A 216 -10.95 -12.75 0.08
N TYR A 217 -9.75 -13.20 -0.27
CA TYR A 217 -8.65 -13.32 0.70
C TYR A 217 -8.26 -11.96 1.27
N CYS A 218 -8.09 -10.92 0.45
CA CYS A 218 -7.77 -9.56 0.93
C CYS A 218 -8.78 -9.08 1.97
N ARG A 219 -10.09 -9.24 1.69
CA ARG A 219 -11.15 -8.85 2.64
C ARG A 219 -11.07 -9.60 3.96
N ASN A 220 -10.85 -10.91 3.91
CA ASN A 220 -10.73 -11.74 5.10
C ASN A 220 -9.47 -11.41 5.91
N PHE A 221 -8.34 -11.21 5.23
CA PHE A 221 -7.05 -10.88 5.85
C PHE A 221 -7.15 -9.53 6.59
N LEU A 222 -7.65 -8.50 5.91
CA LEU A 222 -7.83 -7.17 6.50
C LEU A 222 -8.87 -7.13 7.63
N THR A 223 -9.86 -8.03 7.64
CA THR A 223 -10.90 -8.08 8.68
C THR A 223 -10.39 -8.71 9.98
N ARG A 224 -9.53 -9.74 9.86
CA ARG A 224 -9.15 -10.61 10.99
C ARG A 224 -7.97 -10.08 11.80
N GLU A 225 -7.05 -9.39 11.15
CA GLU A 225 -5.80 -8.99 11.76
C GLU A 225 -5.90 -7.59 12.37
N ASP A 226 -5.28 -7.37 13.52
CA ASP A 226 -5.05 -6.03 14.04
C ASP A 226 -4.03 -5.34 13.14
N TRP A 227 -4.42 -4.21 12.54
CA TRP A 227 -3.52 -3.46 11.68
C TRP A 227 -2.39 -2.90 12.56
N PRO A 228 -1.11 -3.23 12.27
CA PRO A 228 -0.01 -2.75 13.08
C PRO A 228 0.05 -1.22 13.02
N ASN A 229 0.90 -0.58 13.83
CA ASN A 229 1.02 0.88 13.79
C ASN A 229 1.44 1.32 12.37
N LEU A 230 0.46 1.81 11.61
CA LEU A 230 0.61 2.10 10.19
C LEU A 230 1.54 3.31 9.96
N ASP A 231 1.76 4.11 11.01
CA ASP A 231 2.66 5.26 11.06
C ASP A 231 4.09 4.86 11.51
N HIS A 232 4.65 3.79 10.93
CA HIS A 232 6.07 3.50 11.12
C HIS A 232 6.88 4.38 10.16
N GLU A 233 7.64 5.34 10.71
CA GLU A 233 8.41 6.34 9.97
C GLU A 233 9.17 5.72 8.78
N GLY A 234 8.68 5.97 7.56
CA GLY A 234 9.35 5.59 6.31
C GLY A 234 8.73 4.44 5.52
N GLU A 235 7.72 3.72 6.03
CA GLU A 235 7.05 2.64 5.30
C GLU A 235 5.72 3.10 4.66
N ARG A 236 5.45 2.68 3.42
CA ARG A 236 4.22 3.06 2.65
C ARG A 236 3.01 2.19 2.99
N LEU A 237 2.93 1.67 4.22
CA LEU A 237 1.95 0.64 4.60
C LEU A 237 0.50 1.09 4.41
N ASP A 238 0.25 2.38 4.64
CA ASP A 238 -1.04 3.01 4.38
C ASP A 238 -1.48 2.90 2.92
N TYR A 239 -0.58 3.18 1.97
CA TYR A 239 -0.88 3.06 0.56
C TYR A 239 -1.14 1.59 0.18
N GLU A 240 -0.37 0.67 0.74
CA GLU A 240 -0.51 -0.77 0.52
C GLU A 240 -1.89 -1.25 0.99
N VAL A 241 -2.29 -0.91 2.23
CA VAL A 241 -3.61 -1.23 2.79
C VAL A 241 -4.73 -0.62 1.94
N GLU A 242 -4.60 0.63 1.49
CA GLU A 242 -5.58 1.24 0.58
C GLU A 242 -5.74 0.42 -0.71
N GLN A 243 -4.64 0.02 -1.35
CA GLN A 243 -4.71 -0.79 -2.58
C GLN A 243 -5.37 -2.15 -2.32
N LEU A 244 -5.10 -2.78 -1.17
CA LEU A 244 -5.73 -4.04 -0.78
C LEU A 244 -7.24 -3.89 -0.55
N ILE A 245 -7.68 -2.82 0.14
CA ILE A 245 -9.10 -2.51 0.33
C ILE A 245 -9.77 -2.26 -1.03
N LYS A 246 -9.12 -1.49 -1.90
CA LYS A 246 -9.62 -1.20 -3.25
C LYS A 246 -9.78 -2.45 -4.09
N PHE A 247 -8.79 -3.34 -4.08
CA PHE A 247 -8.87 -4.62 -4.78
C PHE A 247 -9.96 -5.51 -4.19
N GLY A 248 -10.00 -5.65 -2.86
CA GLY A 248 -11.02 -6.40 -2.14
C GLY A 248 -12.44 -5.92 -2.46
N ALA A 249 -12.69 -4.60 -2.47
CA ALA A 249 -13.98 -4.02 -2.80
C ALA A 249 -14.34 -4.14 -4.29
N LYS A 250 -13.37 -4.04 -5.20
CA LYS A 250 -13.59 -4.27 -6.65
C LYS A 250 -14.16 -5.67 -6.90
N HIS A 251 -13.65 -6.67 -6.18
CA HIS A 251 -14.02 -8.09 -6.32
C HIS A 251 -15.05 -8.56 -5.27
N SER A 252 -15.80 -7.66 -4.63
CA SER A 252 -16.92 -8.03 -3.75
C SER A 252 -18.26 -8.01 -4.48
N LYS A 253 -19.17 -8.88 -4.04
CA LYS A 253 -20.52 -9.01 -4.64
C LYS A 253 -21.60 -8.26 -3.86
N SER A 254 -21.38 -8.01 -2.57
CA SER A 254 -22.31 -7.29 -1.69
C SER A 254 -21.55 -6.45 -0.67
N PHE A 255 -22.28 -5.57 0.01
CA PHE A 255 -21.75 -4.79 1.13
C PHE A 255 -21.33 -5.68 2.32
N ASP A 256 -22.07 -6.77 2.58
CA ASP A 256 -21.78 -7.69 3.69
C ASP A 256 -20.36 -8.25 3.63
N GLU A 257 -19.84 -8.48 2.41
CA GLU A 257 -18.46 -8.97 2.21
C GLU A 257 -17.37 -7.95 2.56
N VAL A 258 -17.68 -6.65 2.55
CA VAL A 258 -16.72 -5.56 2.83
C VAL A 258 -16.99 -4.87 4.17
N GLN A 259 -18.11 -5.18 4.83
CA GLN A 259 -18.49 -4.55 6.10
C GLN A 259 -17.44 -4.75 7.20
N GLY A 260 -16.83 -5.93 7.27
CA GLY A 260 -15.76 -6.22 8.24
C GLY A 260 -14.51 -5.34 8.03
N VAL A 261 -14.14 -5.11 6.76
CA VAL A 261 -13.04 -4.21 6.39
C VAL A 261 -13.36 -2.76 6.73
N LEU A 262 -14.60 -2.32 6.46
CA LEU A 262 -15.06 -0.98 6.84
C LEU A 262 -14.98 -0.76 8.35
N LEU A 263 -15.41 -1.75 9.14
CA LEU A 263 -15.30 -1.70 10.61
C LEU A 263 -13.84 -1.54 11.05
N GLN A 264 -12.90 -2.30 10.46
CA GLN A 264 -11.50 -2.17 10.80
C GLN A 264 -10.92 -0.81 10.41
N ALA A 265 -11.28 -0.27 9.25
CA ALA A 265 -10.88 1.09 8.84
C ALA A 265 -11.35 2.16 9.84
N VAL A 266 -12.60 2.10 10.30
CA VAL A 266 -13.17 3.02 11.32
C VAL A 266 -12.43 2.88 12.66
N ARG A 267 -12.11 1.65 13.08
CA ARG A 267 -11.37 1.40 14.32
C ARG A 267 -9.94 1.90 14.24
N ALA A 268 -9.22 1.56 13.18
CA ALA A 268 -7.84 2.01 12.94
C ALA A 268 -7.76 3.53 13.04
N ARG A 269 -8.68 4.24 12.39
CA ARG A 269 -8.75 5.71 12.47
C ARG A 269 -8.86 6.24 13.92
N SER A 270 -9.65 5.57 14.75
CA SER A 270 -9.88 5.97 16.14
C SER A 270 -8.65 5.75 17.04
N LEU A 271 -7.77 4.82 16.66
CA LEU A 271 -6.57 4.47 17.40
C LEU A 271 -5.35 5.34 17.03
N TYR A 272 -5.39 6.06 15.91
CA TYR A 272 -4.27 6.86 15.41
C TYR A 272 -4.59 8.38 15.49
N PRO A 273 -4.14 9.08 16.55
CA PRO A 273 -4.45 10.50 16.76
C PRO A 273 -3.87 11.44 15.70
N ARG A 274 -2.85 10.98 14.94
CA ARG A 274 -2.16 11.73 13.88
C ARG A 274 -2.54 11.30 12.46
N TYR A 275 -3.61 10.51 12.30
CA TYR A 275 -4.08 10.13 10.98
C TYR A 275 -4.43 11.38 10.16
N THR A 276 -3.82 11.51 8.98
CA THR A 276 -4.23 12.50 7.98
C THR A 276 -4.40 11.78 6.65
N PRO A 277 -5.61 11.77 6.04
CA PRO A 277 -5.86 11.07 4.77
C PRO A 277 -4.80 11.26 3.66
N SER A 278 -4.14 12.43 3.62
CA SER A 278 -3.07 12.72 2.66
C SER A 278 -1.77 11.95 2.91
N THR A 279 -1.53 11.49 4.13
CA THR A 279 -0.31 10.75 4.53
C THR A 279 -0.62 9.29 4.86
N THR A 280 -1.80 9.01 5.41
CA THR A 280 -2.16 7.70 5.96
C THR A 280 -3.13 6.90 5.10
N GLY A 281 -3.24 7.23 3.81
CA GLY A 281 -4.07 6.48 2.85
C GLY A 281 -5.57 6.69 3.07
N ASN A 282 -6.36 6.24 2.12
CA ASN A 282 -7.80 6.48 2.09
C ASN A 282 -8.61 5.19 2.18
N PHE A 283 -8.75 4.66 3.39
CA PHE A 283 -9.31 3.33 3.63
C PHE A 283 -10.82 3.23 3.38
N LEU A 284 -11.55 4.35 3.51
CA LEU A 284 -13.01 4.36 3.40
C LEU A 284 -13.48 4.52 1.95
N SER A 285 -12.78 5.32 1.16
CA SER A 285 -13.21 5.68 -0.18
C SER A 285 -13.43 4.51 -1.13
N PRO A 286 -12.60 3.45 -1.18
CA PRO A 286 -12.85 2.36 -2.10
C PRO A 286 -14.18 1.64 -1.83
N ILE A 287 -14.58 1.53 -0.56
CA ILE A 287 -15.87 0.95 -0.16
C ILE A 287 -17.01 1.93 -0.46
N LEU A 288 -16.86 3.20 -0.07
CA LEU A 288 -17.88 4.25 -0.30
C LEU A 288 -18.19 4.45 -1.78
N ARG A 289 -17.19 4.37 -2.67
CA ARG A 289 -17.40 4.49 -4.13
C ARG A 289 -18.29 3.40 -4.70
N ARG A 290 -18.34 2.22 -4.06
CA ARG A 290 -19.09 1.06 -4.54
C ARG A 290 -20.41 0.83 -3.81
N TYR A 291 -20.43 1.08 -2.51
CA TYR A 291 -21.56 0.78 -1.61
C TYR A 291 -21.96 1.99 -0.77
N ALA A 292 -22.03 3.17 -1.37
CA ALA A 292 -22.28 4.43 -0.64
C ALA A 292 -23.50 4.36 0.30
N PRO A 293 -24.71 3.93 -0.12
CA PRO A 293 -25.88 3.91 0.76
C PRO A 293 -25.68 2.99 1.98
N GLU A 294 -25.16 1.79 1.77
CA GLU A 294 -24.96 0.79 2.81
C GLU A 294 -23.84 1.18 3.78
N ALA A 295 -22.72 1.68 3.25
CA ALA A 295 -21.61 2.17 4.06
C ALA A 295 -22.00 3.41 4.87
N LEU A 296 -22.77 4.35 4.32
CA LEU A 296 -23.29 5.50 5.06
C LEU A 296 -24.29 5.08 6.14
N ASN A 297 -25.18 4.11 5.86
CA ASN A 297 -26.06 3.53 6.88
C ASN A 297 -25.26 2.87 8.00
N TYR A 298 -24.13 2.24 7.68
CA TYR A 298 -23.24 1.68 8.69
C TYR A 298 -22.62 2.78 9.55
N LEU A 299 -22.07 3.83 8.93
CA LEU A 299 -21.47 4.96 9.62
C LEU A 299 -22.46 5.75 10.49
N LEU A 300 -23.76 5.73 10.20
CA LEU A 300 -24.79 6.29 11.09
C LEU A 300 -24.84 5.61 12.46
N ASN A 301 -24.45 4.33 12.54
CA ASN A 301 -24.65 3.49 13.71
C ASN A 301 -23.36 3.21 14.50
N VAL A 302 -22.22 3.76 14.08
CA VAL A 302 -20.97 3.65 14.86
C VAL A 302 -20.99 4.65 16.03
N ASP A 303 -20.10 4.45 17.02
CA ASP A 303 -19.99 5.35 18.17
C ASP A 303 -19.77 6.81 17.74
N GLU A 304 -20.34 7.77 18.47
CA GLU A 304 -20.33 9.20 18.12
C GLU A 304 -18.89 9.73 17.93
N THR A 305 -17.94 9.26 18.74
CA THR A 305 -16.54 9.66 18.66
C THR A 305 -15.91 9.14 17.37
N GLN A 306 -16.11 7.86 17.07
CA GLN A 306 -15.58 7.22 15.86
C GLN A 306 -16.21 7.83 14.60
N GLN A 307 -17.52 8.06 14.64
CA GLN A 307 -18.26 8.73 13.57
C GLN A 307 -17.66 10.11 13.31
N ARG A 308 -17.40 10.90 14.35
CA ARG A 308 -16.80 12.23 14.20
C ARG A 308 -15.44 12.19 13.49
N HIS A 309 -14.53 11.32 13.93
CA HIS A 309 -13.21 11.17 13.30
C HIS A 309 -13.29 10.81 11.82
N VAL A 310 -14.16 9.87 11.48
CA VAL A 310 -14.37 9.43 10.09
C VAL A 310 -14.96 10.55 9.22
N LEU A 311 -15.94 11.29 9.73
CA LEU A 311 -16.55 12.39 8.99
C LEU A 311 -15.57 13.54 8.75
N ASP A 312 -14.73 13.86 9.74
CA ASP A 312 -13.69 14.88 9.59
C ASP A 312 -12.70 14.51 8.48
N ASP A 313 -12.30 13.24 8.39
CA ASP A 313 -11.41 12.74 7.33
C ASP A 313 -12.05 12.85 5.94
N LEU A 314 -13.30 12.39 5.81
CA LEU A 314 -14.03 12.44 4.53
C LEU A 314 -14.25 13.88 4.07
N ALA A 315 -14.51 14.81 5.00
CA ALA A 315 -14.63 16.24 4.71
C ALA A 315 -13.29 16.86 4.27
N MET A 316 -12.18 16.41 4.87
CA MET A 316 -10.82 16.83 4.49
C MET A 316 -10.44 16.30 3.10
N GLU A 317 -10.71 15.03 2.83
CA GLU A 317 -10.45 14.40 1.54
C GLU A 317 -11.27 15.03 0.41
N GLU A 318 -12.52 15.37 0.68
CA GLU A 318 -13.37 16.07 -0.28
C GLU A 318 -12.81 17.45 -0.66
N SER A 319 -12.04 18.07 0.24
CA SER A 319 -11.35 19.34 -0.01
C SER A 319 -10.00 19.15 -0.74
N SER A 320 -9.56 17.91 -0.95
CA SER A 320 -8.35 17.57 -1.70
C SER A 320 -8.61 17.53 -3.21
N VAL A 321 -7.59 17.88 -3.99
CA VAL A 321 -7.62 17.86 -5.45
C VAL A 321 -6.62 16.83 -5.97
N ASP A 322 -7.01 16.10 -7.01
CA ASP A 322 -6.09 15.22 -7.72
C ASP A 322 -5.01 16.01 -8.49
N SER A 323 -4.05 15.31 -9.11
CA SER A 323 -3.00 15.93 -9.94
C SER A 323 -3.54 16.72 -11.14
N SER A 324 -4.82 16.57 -11.47
CA SER A 324 -5.53 17.32 -12.50
C SER A 324 -6.40 18.46 -11.94
N GLY A 325 -6.29 18.75 -10.64
CA GLY A 325 -7.04 19.81 -9.95
C GLY A 325 -8.50 19.46 -9.66
N ARG A 326 -8.91 18.19 -9.74
CA ARG A 326 -10.32 17.78 -9.55
C ARG A 326 -10.57 17.26 -8.15
N MET A 327 -11.69 17.66 -7.55
CA MET A 327 -12.16 17.11 -6.27
C MET A 327 -12.48 15.61 -6.38
N THR A 328 -12.08 14.83 -5.37
CA THR A 328 -12.10 13.35 -5.43
C THR A 328 -13.15 12.69 -4.55
N SER A 329 -14.22 13.40 -4.14
CA SER A 329 -15.23 12.85 -3.23
C SER A 329 -15.68 11.43 -3.64
N PRO A 330 -15.66 10.46 -2.70
CA PRO A 330 -15.98 9.06 -3.01
C PRO A 330 -17.46 8.82 -3.28
N ILE A 331 -18.33 9.75 -2.88
CA ILE A 331 -19.79 9.64 -3.02
C ILE A 331 -20.23 10.67 -4.07
N SER A 332 -21.04 10.24 -5.04
CA SER A 332 -21.61 11.19 -6.00
C SER A 332 -22.69 12.05 -5.34
N GLU A 333 -22.81 13.29 -5.81
CA GLU A 333 -23.79 14.25 -5.31
C GLU A 333 -25.22 13.70 -5.36
N ASP A 334 -25.60 13.06 -6.47
CA ASP A 334 -26.92 12.46 -6.62
C ASP A 334 -27.14 11.24 -5.73
N ALA A 335 -26.12 10.41 -5.51
CA ALA A 335 -26.23 9.28 -4.59
C ALA A 335 -26.46 9.75 -3.15
N LEU A 336 -25.76 10.82 -2.72
CA LEU A 336 -25.94 11.40 -1.39
C LEU A 336 -27.35 11.96 -1.19
N VAL A 337 -27.87 12.71 -2.18
CA VAL A 337 -29.23 13.27 -2.15
C VAL A 337 -30.30 12.16 -2.16
N GLN A 338 -30.15 11.15 -3.00
CA GLN A 338 -31.07 10.01 -3.05
C GLN A 338 -31.08 9.22 -1.73
N TRP A 339 -29.91 8.99 -1.15
CA TRP A 339 -29.78 8.34 0.15
C TRP A 339 -30.52 9.13 1.24
N CYS A 340 -30.33 10.45 1.28
CA CYS A 340 -31.01 11.33 2.22
C CYS A 340 -32.54 11.36 2.05
N ALA A 341 -33.02 11.41 0.80
CA ALA A 341 -34.45 11.47 0.50
C ALA A 341 -35.25 10.26 1.03
N ALA A 342 -34.60 9.10 1.18
CA ALA A 342 -35.24 7.89 1.70
C ALA A 342 -35.45 7.89 3.23
N ASP A 343 -34.66 8.65 3.99
CA ASP A 343 -34.90 8.90 5.43
C ASP A 343 -34.35 10.28 5.84
N PRO A 344 -35.07 11.36 5.53
CA PRO A 344 -34.57 12.72 5.73
C PRO A 344 -34.31 13.08 7.19
N SER A 345 -34.99 12.42 8.13
CA SER A 345 -34.90 12.75 9.56
C SER A 345 -33.53 12.39 10.15
N HIS A 346 -32.92 11.29 9.70
CA HIS A 346 -31.64 10.82 10.25
C HIS A 346 -30.47 11.07 9.31
N ARG A 347 -30.67 10.94 8.00
CA ARG A 347 -29.58 10.92 7.02
C ARG A 347 -29.06 12.30 6.65
N VAL A 348 -29.94 13.31 6.66
CA VAL A 348 -29.60 14.68 6.25
C VAL A 348 -28.62 15.34 7.23
N LEU A 349 -28.70 15.01 8.52
CA LEU A 349 -27.77 15.53 9.52
C LEU A 349 -26.35 14.98 9.33
N LEU A 350 -26.20 13.68 9.05
CA LEU A 350 -24.90 13.11 8.70
C LEU A 350 -24.37 13.71 7.39
N ALA A 351 -25.23 13.80 6.38
CA ALA A 351 -24.87 14.36 5.08
C ALA A 351 -24.40 15.81 5.19
N ALA A 352 -24.98 16.61 6.10
CA ALA A 352 -24.55 18.00 6.34
C ALA A 352 -23.04 18.11 6.62
N ARG A 353 -22.45 17.13 7.30
CA ARG A 353 -21.01 17.08 7.58
C ARG A 353 -20.15 16.64 6.37
N LEU A 354 -20.76 15.96 5.39
CA LEU A 354 -20.12 15.45 4.17
C LEU A 354 -20.38 16.33 2.93
N CYS A 355 -21.28 17.32 3.03
CA CYS A 355 -21.74 18.16 1.93
C CYS A 355 -20.63 18.95 1.25
N GLN A 356 -20.49 18.85 -0.07
CA GLN A 356 -19.46 19.62 -0.75
C GLN A 356 -19.67 21.13 -0.66
N LEU A 357 -18.64 21.84 -0.20
CA LEU A 357 -18.66 23.31 -0.09
C LEU A 357 -18.21 23.98 -1.39
N HIS A 358 -17.40 23.27 -2.18
CA HIS A 358 -16.94 23.64 -3.52
C HIS A 358 -17.48 22.61 -4.52
N GLY A 359 -17.74 22.99 -5.77
CA GLY A 359 -18.14 22.03 -6.81
C GLY A 359 -17.09 21.88 -7.89
N LYS A 360 -17.02 20.70 -8.50
CA LYS A 360 -16.19 20.41 -9.69
C LYS A 360 -16.31 21.44 -10.82
N ASN A 361 -17.46 22.13 -10.92
CA ASN A 361 -17.77 23.20 -11.89
C ASN A 361 -18.46 24.42 -11.25
N GLY A 362 -18.34 24.61 -9.92
CA GLY A 362 -19.13 25.62 -9.19
C GLY A 362 -20.53 25.18 -8.72
N ASN A 363 -20.87 23.89 -8.84
CA ASN A 363 -22.18 23.33 -8.45
C ASN A 363 -22.28 22.84 -6.98
N GLY A 364 -21.20 22.82 -6.18
CA GLY A 364 -21.23 22.37 -4.77
C GLY A 364 -22.29 23.05 -3.90
N PRO A 365 -22.54 24.38 -4.06
CA PRO A 365 -23.65 25.06 -3.41
C PRO A 365 -25.04 24.44 -3.71
N GLN A 366 -25.23 23.82 -4.87
CA GLN A 366 -26.53 23.25 -5.29
C GLN A 366 -26.88 21.97 -4.53
N VAL A 367 -25.90 21.11 -4.22
CA VAL A 367 -26.14 19.88 -3.45
C VAL A 367 -26.48 20.19 -2.01
N THR A 368 -25.70 21.09 -1.41
CA THR A 368 -25.93 21.54 -0.04
C THR A 368 -27.31 22.21 0.08
N GLN A 369 -27.74 22.96 -0.93
CA GLN A 369 -29.10 23.51 -1.01
C GLN A 369 -30.18 22.41 -1.13
N ARG A 370 -29.99 21.40 -2.00
CA ARG A 370 -30.92 20.26 -2.12
C ARG A 370 -31.08 19.51 -0.80
N LEU A 371 -29.99 19.31 -0.07
CA LEU A 371 -30.00 18.66 1.24
C LEU A 371 -30.66 19.55 2.31
N TYR A 372 -30.39 20.85 2.29
CA TYR A 372 -31.10 21.82 3.11
C TYR A 372 -32.61 21.74 2.86
N GLU A 373 -33.06 21.69 1.60
CA GLU A 373 -34.48 21.58 1.23
C GLU A 373 -35.12 20.26 1.73
N LEU A 374 -34.37 19.16 1.74
CA LEU A 374 -34.83 17.88 2.28
C LEU A 374 -34.88 17.83 3.82
N ALA A 375 -34.08 18.64 4.52
CA ALA A 375 -33.99 18.59 5.99
C ALA A 375 -35.35 18.88 6.67
N PRO A 376 -35.88 17.99 7.53
CA PRO A 376 -37.08 18.28 8.31
C PRO A 376 -36.85 19.41 9.32
N ASP A 377 -35.64 19.47 9.89
CA ASP A 377 -35.18 20.54 10.79
C ASP A 377 -34.04 21.31 10.11
N LYS A 378 -34.38 22.50 9.59
CA LYS A 378 -33.43 23.38 8.89
C LYS A 378 -32.38 23.93 9.85
N SER A 379 -32.77 24.24 11.08
CA SER A 379 -31.88 24.77 12.11
C SER A 379 -30.83 23.73 12.52
N ALA A 380 -31.23 22.48 12.74
CA ALA A 380 -30.30 21.38 13.03
C ALA A 380 -29.35 21.12 11.86
N PHE A 381 -29.83 21.14 10.62
CA PHE A 381 -28.97 20.99 9.44
C PHE A 381 -27.89 22.07 9.36
N MET A 382 -28.25 23.35 9.56
CA MET A 382 -27.28 24.45 9.56
C MET A 382 -26.25 24.31 10.69
N ALA A 383 -26.68 23.89 11.88
CA ALA A 383 -25.78 23.66 13.00
C ALA A 383 -24.76 22.54 12.70
N GLU A 384 -25.20 21.43 12.09
CA GLU A 384 -24.32 20.32 11.71
C GLU A 384 -23.36 20.69 10.57
N LEU A 385 -23.83 21.45 9.58
CA LEU A 385 -22.98 21.98 8.52
C LEU A 385 -21.87 22.89 9.09
N THR A 386 -22.17 23.68 10.13
CA THR A 386 -21.16 24.50 10.81
C THR A 386 -20.09 23.69 11.51
N GLN A 387 -20.43 22.53 12.10
CA GLN A 387 -19.47 21.70 12.84
C GLN A 387 -18.27 21.32 11.98
N ARG A 388 -18.47 21.09 10.67
CA ARG A 388 -17.40 20.84 9.70
C ARG A 388 -16.30 21.93 9.72
N GLY A 389 -16.70 23.19 9.84
CA GLY A 389 -15.76 24.32 9.91
C GLY A 389 -15.05 24.46 11.26
N LEU A 390 -15.58 23.83 12.30
CA LEU A 390 -15.07 23.97 13.67
C LEU A 390 -14.16 22.81 14.10
N THR A 391 -14.27 21.64 13.48
CA THR A 391 -13.48 20.45 13.82
C THR A 391 -12.09 20.41 13.16
N SER A 392 -11.91 21.14 12.05
CA SER A 392 -10.63 21.19 11.33
C SER A 392 -9.55 21.96 12.13
N GLY A 393 -8.28 21.51 12.02
CA GLY A 393 -7.12 22.11 12.68
C GLY A 393 -6.84 23.57 12.30
N SER A 394 -5.72 24.14 12.74
CA SER A 394 -5.34 25.53 12.43
C SER A 394 -4.27 25.58 11.33
N SER A 395 -4.72 25.71 10.07
CA SER A 395 -3.85 25.79 8.89
C SER A 395 -4.44 26.70 7.81
N ASP A 396 -3.59 27.47 7.13
CA ASP A 396 -3.97 28.54 6.18
C ASP A 396 -4.89 28.07 5.04
N TRP A 397 -4.74 26.82 4.60
CA TRP A 397 -5.54 26.23 3.53
C TRP A 397 -7.03 26.07 3.90
N LEU A 398 -7.40 26.16 5.19
CA LEU A 398 -8.79 26.05 5.65
C LEU A 398 -9.58 27.36 5.54
N LEU A 399 -8.92 28.52 5.48
CA LEU A 399 -9.59 29.83 5.41
C LEU A 399 -10.54 29.96 4.20
N PRO A 400 -10.16 29.53 2.97
CA PRO A 400 -11.08 29.50 1.84
C PRO A 400 -12.33 28.66 2.09
N ILE A 401 -12.19 27.51 2.76
CA ILE A 401 -13.29 26.60 3.08
C ILE A 401 -14.25 27.25 4.07
N LEU A 402 -13.73 27.89 5.13
CA LEU A 402 -14.56 28.61 6.10
C LEU A 402 -15.31 29.78 5.46
N ARG A 403 -14.66 30.55 4.60
CA ARG A 403 -15.31 31.67 3.89
C ARG A 403 -16.43 31.17 2.99
N GLN A 404 -16.18 30.08 2.26
CA GLN A 404 -17.19 29.46 1.40
C GLN A 404 -18.37 28.91 2.22
N LEU A 405 -18.10 28.29 3.37
CA LEU A 405 -19.14 27.84 4.30
C LEU A 405 -20.04 29.00 4.75
N THR A 406 -19.47 30.17 5.08
CA THR A 406 -20.26 31.37 5.40
C THR A 406 -21.14 31.80 4.24
N THR A 407 -20.62 31.79 3.00
CA THR A 407 -21.40 32.13 1.80
C THR A 407 -22.57 31.16 1.59
N VAL A 408 -22.34 29.86 1.76
CA VAL A 408 -23.39 28.83 1.63
C VAL A 408 -24.44 28.98 2.74
N LEU A 409 -24.02 29.16 3.99
CA LEU A 409 -24.95 29.39 5.10
C LEU A 409 -25.82 30.62 4.84
N ALA A 410 -25.24 31.73 4.37
CA ALA A 410 -25.96 32.97 4.10
C ALA A 410 -26.91 32.89 2.89
N SER A 411 -26.73 31.92 1.98
CA SER A 411 -27.57 31.78 0.78
C SER A 411 -28.87 31.01 1.04
N PHE A 412 -29.00 30.31 2.17
CA PHE A 412 -30.22 29.56 2.47
C PHE A 412 -31.46 30.47 2.57
N PRO A 413 -32.59 30.07 1.96
CA PRO A 413 -33.81 30.86 1.94
C PRO A 413 -34.51 30.77 3.31
N THR A 414 -34.15 31.66 4.22
CA THR A 414 -34.79 31.82 5.53
C THR A 414 -35.68 33.07 5.54
N GLN A 415 -36.78 33.01 6.29
CA GLN A 415 -37.69 34.16 6.42
C GLN A 415 -37.31 35.01 7.65
N PRO A 416 -37.35 36.35 7.56
CA PRO A 416 -37.11 37.22 8.70
C PRO A 416 -38.00 36.87 9.90
N GLY A 417 -37.40 36.78 11.09
CA GLY A 417 -38.10 36.50 12.34
C GLY A 417 -38.41 35.03 12.63
N THR A 418 -37.97 34.08 11.79
CA THR A 418 -38.11 32.64 12.09
C THR A 418 -36.93 32.11 12.91
N PRO A 419 -37.10 30.97 13.63
CA PRO A 419 -36.00 30.28 14.29
C PRO A 419 -34.84 29.96 13.33
N ASP A 420 -35.15 29.53 12.11
CA ASP A 420 -34.14 29.22 11.09
C ASP A 420 -33.30 30.45 10.71
N ARG A 421 -33.92 31.63 10.59
CA ARG A 421 -33.16 32.86 10.32
C ARG A 421 -32.24 33.21 11.48
N GLN A 422 -32.72 33.06 12.71
CA GLN A 422 -31.90 33.31 13.90
C GLN A 422 -30.70 32.33 13.97
N THR A 423 -30.93 31.05 13.68
CA THR A 423 -29.89 30.02 13.60
C THR A 423 -28.88 30.35 12.51
N GLN A 424 -29.32 30.69 11.30
CA GLN A 424 -28.45 31.09 10.19
C GLN A 424 -27.52 32.25 10.59
N GLU A 425 -28.06 33.31 11.20
CA GLU A 425 -27.28 34.47 11.66
C GLU A 425 -26.31 34.11 12.80
N ASN A 426 -26.69 33.18 13.68
CA ASN A 426 -25.81 32.69 14.74
C ASN A 426 -24.64 31.88 14.17
N GLU A 427 -24.92 30.93 13.29
CA GLU A 427 -23.91 30.05 12.70
C GLU A 427 -22.92 30.82 11.80
N VAL A 428 -23.40 31.77 10.98
CA VAL A 428 -22.55 32.70 10.22
C VAL A 428 -21.63 33.50 11.13
N ARG A 429 -22.15 34.02 12.25
CA ARG A 429 -21.33 34.74 13.24
C ARG A 429 -20.28 33.86 13.89
N ARG A 430 -20.59 32.59 14.17
CA ARG A 430 -19.64 31.63 14.76
C ARG A 430 -18.46 31.37 13.83
N ILE A 431 -18.71 31.11 12.55
CA ILE A 431 -17.64 30.90 11.56
C ILE A 431 -16.81 32.17 11.34
N ASN A 432 -17.44 33.35 11.20
CA ASN A 432 -16.70 34.60 11.06
C ASN A 432 -15.80 34.88 12.27
N SER A 433 -16.30 34.65 13.49
CA SER A 433 -15.47 34.78 14.70
C SER A 433 -14.25 33.85 14.68
N ARG A 434 -14.39 32.65 14.10
CA ARG A 434 -13.30 31.69 13.92
C ARG A 434 -12.29 32.19 12.88
N ILE A 435 -12.75 32.70 11.74
CA ILE A 435 -11.92 33.29 10.69
C ILE A 435 -11.11 34.48 11.26
N ASP A 436 -11.77 35.42 11.93
CA ASP A 436 -11.12 36.61 12.51
C ASP A 436 -10.03 36.22 13.53
N SER A 437 -10.34 35.25 14.40
CA SER A 437 -9.38 34.72 15.37
C SER A 437 -8.16 34.09 14.69
N TRP A 438 -8.34 33.45 13.52
CA TRP A 438 -7.26 32.82 12.77
C TRP A 438 -6.41 33.83 12.02
N GLU A 439 -7.02 34.79 11.33
CA GLU A 439 -6.28 35.85 10.65
C GLU A 439 -5.42 36.65 11.62
N LYS A 440 -5.91 36.88 12.84
CA LYS A 440 -5.12 37.48 13.93
C LYS A 440 -3.92 36.61 14.33
N MET A 441 -4.13 35.32 14.55
CA MET A 441 -3.06 34.37 14.92
C MET A 441 -1.97 34.29 13.84
N LEU A 442 -2.36 34.26 12.56
CA LEU A 442 -1.41 34.21 11.44
C LEU A 442 -0.60 35.51 11.32
N ALA A 443 -1.23 36.66 11.51
CA ALA A 443 -0.54 37.95 11.52
C ALA A 443 0.43 38.09 12.72
N GLU A 444 0.14 37.48 13.86
CA GLU A 444 1.04 37.42 15.01
C GLU A 444 2.24 36.48 14.75
N ASN A 445 1.99 35.29 14.17
CA ASN A 445 3.03 34.33 13.83
C ASN A 445 3.96 34.76 12.68
N SER A 446 3.49 35.61 11.76
CA SER A 446 4.36 36.18 10.72
C SER A 446 5.32 37.21 11.33
N ARG A 447 4.81 38.10 12.19
CA ARG A 447 5.61 39.12 12.89
C ARG A 447 6.68 38.51 13.79
N GLY A 448 6.33 37.47 14.54
CA GLY A 448 7.30 36.76 15.40
C GLY A 448 8.39 36.02 14.64
N ARG A 449 8.15 35.60 13.38
CA ARG A 449 9.19 35.04 12.51
C ARG A 449 10.14 36.13 12.01
N ASP A 450 9.61 37.26 11.56
CA ASP A 450 10.43 38.38 11.09
C ASP A 450 11.35 38.95 12.20
N GLU A 451 10.89 38.98 13.46
CA GLU A 451 11.68 39.44 14.62
C GLU A 451 12.76 38.44 15.08
N THR A 452 12.72 37.17 14.66
CA THR A 452 13.76 36.16 15.01
C THR A 452 14.88 36.01 13.99
N PHE A 453 14.75 36.68 12.83
CA PHE A 453 15.79 36.72 11.78
C PHE A 453 16.55 38.07 11.73
N GLU A 454 16.22 39.01 12.61
CA GLU A 454 17.07 40.16 13.00
C GLU A 454 17.85 39.85 14.28
#